data_AF-A0AAP8T2I1-F1
#
_entry.id   AF-A0AAP8T2I1-F1
#
_cell.length_a   1.000
_cell.length_b   1.000
_cell.length_c   1.000
_cell.angle_alpha   90.00
_cell.angle_beta   90.00
_cell.angle_gamma   90.00
#
_symmetry.space_group_name_H-M   'P 1'
#
loop_
_entity.id
_entity.type
_entity.pdbx_description
1 polymer ?
#
loop_
_entity_poly.entity_id
_entity_poly.type
_entity_poly.pdbx_seq_one_letter_code
_entity_poly.pdbx_strand_id
1 'polypeptide(L)'
;MQEAMTNIDACAFPTNAIGSVPLDEVDEYGTPLALLGRFANLLNLCSVALPIGLDEKCMPVSMQIVGRAFAEPLILRIGHAYQQVSDWHTLR
;
A
#
# COMPACT_ATOMS: atom_id res chain seq x y z
N MET A 1 0.91 -0.50 -18.74
CA MET A 1 1.32 0.28 -17.54
C MET A 1 2.37 1.35 -17.83
N GLN A 2 3.39 1.10 -18.68
CA GLN A 2 4.32 2.18 -19.08
C GLN A 2 3.62 3.42 -19.63
N GLU A 3 2.64 3.20 -20.51
CA GLU A 3 1.76 4.23 -21.04
C GLU A 3 0.85 4.84 -19.96
N ALA A 4 0.20 4.01 -19.14
CA ALA A 4 -0.67 4.47 -18.06
C ALA A 4 0.04 5.33 -17.01
N MET A 5 1.34 5.12 -16.80
CA MET A 5 2.17 5.92 -15.89
C MET A 5 2.69 7.20 -16.55
N THR A 6 2.45 7.43 -17.84
CA THR A 6 2.97 8.63 -18.54
C THR A 6 2.49 9.89 -17.83
N ASN A 7 3.42 10.77 -17.46
CA ASN A 7 3.17 11.97 -16.63
C ASN A 7 2.63 11.67 -15.21
N ILE A 8 2.76 10.43 -14.73
CA ILE A 8 2.44 10.02 -13.36
C ILE A 8 3.74 9.55 -12.70
N ASP A 9 4.11 10.20 -11.61
CA ASP A 9 5.29 9.86 -10.81
C ASP A 9 5.02 8.69 -9.86
N ALA A 10 3.82 8.65 -9.28
CA ALA A 10 3.37 7.62 -8.36
C ALA A 10 1.83 7.49 -8.34
N CYS A 11 1.33 6.30 -8.05
CA CYS A 11 -0.08 6.04 -7.75
C CYS A 11 -0.23 5.71 -6.27
N ALA A 12 -1.24 6.28 -5.59
CA ALA A 12 -1.51 6.02 -4.18
C ALA A 12 -2.95 5.53 -3.99
N PHE A 13 -3.12 4.41 -3.28
CA PHE A 13 -4.42 3.77 -3.03
C PHE A 13 -4.28 2.76 -1.88
N PRO A 14 -5.38 2.18 -1.33
CA PRO A 14 -5.30 1.22 -0.23
C PRO A 14 -4.37 0.04 -0.54
N THR A 15 -3.62 -0.42 0.48
CA THR A 15 -2.75 -1.59 0.31
C THR A 15 -3.56 -2.88 0.17
N ASN A 16 -4.57 -3.06 1.02
CA ASN A 16 -5.43 -4.24 1.06
C ASN A 16 -6.88 -3.86 0.72
N ALA A 17 -7.61 -4.79 0.10
CA ALA A 17 -9.02 -4.62 -0.24
C ALA A 17 -9.97 -4.80 0.97
N ILE A 18 -9.46 -5.38 2.05
CA ILE A 18 -10.17 -5.64 3.31
C ILE A 18 -9.28 -5.24 4.49
N GLY A 19 -9.90 -4.93 5.62
CA GLY A 19 -9.21 -4.80 6.90
C GLY A 19 -8.76 -6.17 7.44
N SER A 20 -8.05 -6.15 8.57
CA SER A 20 -7.68 -7.37 9.29
C SER A 20 -8.92 -8.12 9.77
N VAL A 21 -8.93 -9.44 9.58
CA VAL A 21 -9.98 -10.33 10.06
C VAL A 21 -9.46 -11.23 11.20
N PRO A 22 -10.33 -11.70 12.11
CA PRO A 22 -9.98 -12.72 13.09
C PRO A 22 -9.42 -13.99 12.42
N LEU A 23 -8.53 -14.70 13.13
CA LEU A 23 -7.84 -15.87 12.59
C LEU A 23 -8.78 -17.01 12.20
N ASP A 24 -9.83 -17.22 12.99
CA ASP A 24 -10.86 -18.24 12.77
C ASP A 24 -11.84 -17.88 11.64
N GLU A 25 -11.82 -16.63 11.17
CA GLU A 25 -12.61 -16.14 10.03
C GLU A 25 -11.79 -16.05 8.72
N VAL A 26 -10.51 -16.46 8.74
CA VAL A 26 -9.65 -16.39 7.54
C VAL A 26 -10.11 -17.41 6.49
N ASP A 27 -10.47 -16.91 5.31
CA ASP A 27 -10.62 -17.72 4.10
C ASP A 27 -9.26 -17.95 3.43
N GLU A 28 -8.70 -19.13 3.61
CA GLU A 28 -7.40 -19.53 3.02
C GLU A 28 -7.48 -19.84 1.51
N TYR A 29 -8.68 -20.02 0.96
CA TYR A 29 -8.87 -20.28 -0.47
C TYR A 29 -9.05 -18.98 -1.26
N GLY A 30 -9.56 -17.94 -0.61
CA GLY A 30 -9.62 -16.58 -1.12
C GLY A 30 -8.25 -15.92 -1.23
N THR A 31 -8.13 -14.94 -2.13
CA THR A 31 -6.94 -14.07 -2.18
C THR A 31 -7.27 -12.57 -2.14
N PRO A 32 -8.16 -12.11 -1.24
CA PRO A 32 -8.60 -10.71 -1.20
C PRO A 32 -7.44 -9.74 -0.97
N LEU A 33 -6.41 -10.13 -0.20
CA LEU A 33 -5.21 -9.33 0.04
C LEU A 33 -4.34 -9.16 -1.21
N ALA A 34 -4.40 -10.10 -2.16
CA ALA A 34 -3.61 -10.02 -3.39
C ALA A 34 -4.23 -9.09 -4.43
N LEU A 35 -5.51 -8.71 -4.30
CA LEU A 35 -6.25 -7.95 -5.32
C LEU A 35 -5.55 -6.64 -5.69
N LEU A 36 -5.07 -5.92 -4.67
CA LEU A 36 -4.45 -4.61 -4.83
C LEU A 36 -2.92 -4.67 -4.84
N GLY A 37 -2.29 -5.80 -4.53
CA GLY A 37 -0.82 -5.94 -4.52
C GLY A 37 -0.24 -6.66 -5.73
N ARG A 38 -0.97 -7.65 -6.29
CA ARG A 38 -0.42 -8.59 -7.29
C ARG A 38 0.02 -7.90 -8.58
N PHE A 39 -0.69 -6.86 -9.00
CA PHE A 39 -0.36 -6.15 -10.24
C PHE A 39 1.03 -5.50 -10.18
N ALA A 40 1.47 -5.01 -9.01
CA ALA A 40 2.78 -4.39 -8.85
C ALA A 40 3.91 -5.40 -9.11
N ASN A 41 3.76 -6.64 -8.61
CA ASN A 41 4.69 -7.73 -8.88
C ASN A 41 4.71 -8.12 -10.36
N LEU A 42 3.53 -8.33 -10.96
CA LEU A 42 3.39 -8.77 -12.35
C LEU A 42 3.93 -7.77 -13.38
N LEU A 43 3.88 -6.48 -13.04
CA LEU A 43 4.30 -5.38 -13.92
C LEU A 43 5.70 -4.86 -13.59
N ASN A 44 6.42 -5.52 -12.67
CA ASN A 44 7.75 -5.13 -12.22
C ASN A 44 7.80 -3.66 -11.71
N LEU A 45 6.81 -3.28 -10.92
CA LEU A 45 6.73 -1.96 -10.27
C LEU A 45 7.38 -2.01 -8.88
N CYS A 46 7.72 -0.84 -8.34
CA CYS A 46 8.09 -0.73 -6.93
C CYS A 46 6.90 -0.19 -6.13
N SER A 47 6.80 -0.57 -4.85
CA SER A 47 5.73 -0.13 -3.97
C SER A 47 6.21 -0.05 -2.52
N VAL A 48 5.69 0.93 -1.76
CA VAL A 48 5.84 1.01 -0.30
C VAL A 48 4.47 1.13 0.35
N ALA A 49 4.22 0.36 1.41
CA ALA A 49 3.03 0.48 2.23
C ALA A 49 3.31 1.33 3.48
N LEU A 50 2.42 2.27 3.80
CA LEU A 50 2.53 3.17 4.94
C LEU A 50 1.25 3.10 5.77
N PRO A 51 1.34 3.16 7.10
CA PRO A 51 0.15 3.22 7.95
C PRO A 51 -0.54 4.57 7.76
N ILE A 52 -1.87 4.56 7.58
CA ILE A 52 -2.67 5.77 7.36
C ILE A 52 -3.76 6.00 8.40
N GLY A 53 -3.87 5.11 9.39
CA GLY A 53 -4.91 5.18 10.40
C GLY A 53 -5.25 3.85 11.02
N LEU A 54 -6.34 3.88 11.77
CA LEU A 54 -7.07 2.72 12.26
C LEU A 54 -8.46 2.71 11.63
N ASP A 55 -9.03 1.53 11.42
CA ASP A 55 -10.44 1.39 11.06
C ASP A 55 -11.37 1.52 12.29
N GLU A 56 -12.67 1.35 12.07
CA GLU A 56 -13.70 1.40 13.11
C GLU A 56 -13.54 0.32 14.20
N LYS A 57 -12.75 -0.73 13.93
CA LYS A 57 -12.43 -1.82 14.85
C LYS A 57 -11.07 -1.62 15.54
N CYS A 58 -10.47 -0.43 15.39
CA CYS A 58 -9.13 -0.11 15.89
C CYS A 58 -8.02 -0.96 15.26
N MET A 59 -8.22 -1.48 14.05
CA MET A 59 -7.21 -2.26 13.32
C MET A 59 -6.39 -1.37 12.38
N PRO A 60 -5.06 -1.59 12.25
CA PRO A 60 -4.22 -0.80 11.35
C PRO A 60 -4.68 -0.88 9.88
N VAL A 61 -4.79 0.28 9.25
CA VAL A 61 -5.02 0.41 7.81
C VAL A 61 -3.82 1.06 7.12
N SER A 62 -3.59 0.69 5.87
CA SER A 62 -2.43 1.17 5.10
C SER A 62 -2.78 1.60 3.67
N MET A 63 -1.98 2.53 3.17
CA MET A 63 -1.94 2.97 1.78
C MET A 63 -0.64 2.49 1.15
N GLN A 64 -0.71 2.02 -0.08
CA GLN A 64 0.48 1.76 -0.89
C GLN A 64 0.74 2.91 -1.85
N ILE A 65 2.02 3.25 -2.03
CA ILE A 65 2.51 4.20 -3.03
C ILE A 65 3.33 3.41 -4.04
N VAL A 66 2.86 3.38 -5.28
CA VAL A 66 3.40 2.54 -6.35
C VAL A 66 4.08 3.42 -7.40
N GLY A 67 5.32 3.07 -7.74
CA GLY A 67 6.12 3.73 -8.76
C GLY A 67 6.56 2.80 -9.87
N ARG A 68 7.25 3.35 -10.88
CA ARG A 68 7.88 2.56 -11.94
C ARG A 68 9.00 1.68 -11.37
N ALA A 69 9.42 0.67 -12.13
CA ALA A 69 10.62 -0.10 -11.83
C ALA A 69 11.80 0.83 -11.48
N PHE A 70 12.54 0.49 -10.42
CA PHE A 70 13.75 1.22 -9.98
C PHE A 70 13.52 2.68 -9.52
N ALA A 71 12.27 3.07 -9.22
CA ALA A 71 11.93 4.40 -8.74
C ALA A 71 11.87 4.49 -7.19
N GLU A 72 12.43 3.51 -6.46
CA GLU A 72 12.40 3.44 -5.00
C GLU A 72 12.89 4.73 -4.32
N PRO A 73 13.96 5.42 -4.81
CA PRO A 73 14.37 6.69 -4.19
C PRO A 73 13.27 7.76 -4.19
N LEU A 74 12.48 7.84 -5.26
CA LEU A 74 11.34 8.76 -5.35
C LEU A 74 10.20 8.30 -4.46
N ILE A 75 9.83 7.02 -4.54
CA ILE A 75 8.71 6.45 -3.79
C ILE A 75 8.95 6.51 -2.27
N LEU A 76 10.17 6.21 -1.82
CA LEU A 76 10.57 6.38 -0.42
C LEU A 76 10.61 7.85 0.00
N ARG A 77 10.97 8.79 -0.88
CA ARG A 77 10.90 10.22 -0.58
C ARG A 77 9.46 10.69 -0.38
N ILE A 78 8.52 10.22 -1.21
CA ILE A 78 7.09 10.51 -1.03
C ILE A 78 6.61 9.92 0.30
N GLY A 79 6.95 8.65 0.58
CA GLY A 79 6.55 8.00 1.82
C GLY A 79 7.13 8.65 3.07
N HIS A 80 8.39 9.08 3.00
CA HIS A 80 9.03 9.84 4.07
C HIS A 80 8.32 11.18 4.31
N ALA A 81 7.99 11.93 3.25
CA ALA A 81 7.24 13.18 3.36
C ALA A 81 5.86 12.97 4.01
N TYR A 82 5.14 11.90 3.65
CA TYR A 82 3.88 11.53 4.31
C TYR A 82 4.07 11.20 5.80
N GLN A 83 5.10 10.42 6.12
CA GLN A 83 5.40 10.07 7.51
C GLN A 83 5.77 11.29 8.36
N GLN A 84 6.40 12.33 7.79
CA GLN A 84 6.72 13.57 8.52
C GLN A 84 5.48 14.39 8.92
N VAL A 85 4.32 14.15 8.30
CA VAL A 85 3.07 14.86 8.58
C VAL A 85 2.01 13.94 9.22
N SER A 86 2.40 12.76 9.71
CA SER A 86 1.50 11.81 10.36
C SER A 86 2.20 11.02 11.47
N ASP A 87 1.45 10.68 12.52
CA ASP A 87 1.99 9.96 13.69
C ASP A 87 1.57 8.49 13.75
N TRP A 88 0.98 7.94 12.68
CA TRP A 88 0.52 6.56 12.66
C TRP A 88 1.62 5.54 12.95
N HIS A 89 2.85 5.88 12.56
CA HIS A 89 4.04 5.07 12.78
C HIS A 89 4.52 5.03 14.24
N THR A 90 3.97 5.87 15.13
CA THR A 90 4.32 5.89 16.55
C THR A 90 3.36 5.09 17.43
N LEU A 91 2.21 4.68 16.89
CA LEU A 91 1.25 3.83 17.59
C LEU A 91 1.88 2.46 17.88
N ARG A 92 1.58 1.89 19.06
CA ARG A 92 2.10 0.61 19.53
C ARG A 92 0.98 -0.28 20.05
#